data_AF-A0A968ZFP0-F1
#
_entry.id   AF-A0A968ZFP0-F1
#
_cell.length_a   1.000
_cell.length_b   1.000
_cell.length_c   1.000
_cell.angle_alpha   90.00
_cell.angle_beta   90.00
_cell.angle_gamma   90.00
#
_symmetry.space_group_name_H-M   'P 1'
#
loop_
_entity.id
_entity.type
_entity.pdbx_description
1 polymer ?
#
loop_
_entity_poly.entity_id
_entity_poly.type
_entity_poly.pdbx_seq_one_letter_code
_entity_poly.pdbx_strand_id
1 'polypeptide(L)'
;MTSQGQGSLSFSALPKAYYTPETRLAVGGLALAYFRLAPADSASRLSSTELHLTYTQNQQFLGHLFWRLFASGERWLWEGDLLHEDFTEFFFGLGPSVSYEGRELYRFRESSLVHSIYRRIAPNTFIGLVHYLRMANFIQFGLETAFGAGDYSRRHGPPDAGTGACFSLR
;
A
#
# COMPACT_ATOMS: atom_id res chain seq x y z
N MET A 1 1.28 -24.62 -39.98
CA MET A 1 0.21 -24.41 -38.99
C MET A 1 0.85 -23.93 -37.71
N THR A 2 0.80 -22.62 -37.49
CA THR A 2 1.41 -21.89 -36.38
C THR A 2 0.52 -21.96 -35.14
N SER A 3 1.07 -22.41 -34.02
CA SER A 3 0.57 -22.03 -32.69
C SER A 3 1.77 -22.00 -31.75
N GLN A 4 2.46 -20.86 -31.72
CA GLN A 4 3.36 -20.55 -30.62
C GLN A 4 2.49 -20.23 -29.41
N GLY A 5 2.47 -21.11 -28.42
CA GLY A 5 1.94 -20.82 -27.10
C GLY A 5 2.84 -19.80 -26.39
N GLN A 6 2.69 -18.52 -26.74
CA GLN A 6 3.28 -17.42 -25.97
C GLN A 6 2.43 -17.19 -24.73
N GLY A 7 3.03 -17.36 -23.55
CA GLY A 7 2.44 -16.90 -22.30
C GLY A 7 2.13 -15.41 -22.41
N SER A 8 0.86 -15.04 -22.42
CA SER A 8 0.44 -13.67 -22.60
C SER A 8 0.66 -12.87 -21.32
N LEU A 9 1.78 -12.14 -21.23
CA LEU A 9 1.93 -11.02 -20.31
C LEU A 9 1.15 -9.83 -20.89
N SER A 10 0.19 -9.31 -20.13
CA SER A 10 -0.47 -8.04 -20.42
C SER A 10 0.02 -7.02 -19.41
N PHE A 11 0.50 -5.88 -19.90
CA PHE A 11 1.01 -4.80 -19.07
C PHE A 11 0.39 -3.48 -19.50
N SER A 12 0.06 -2.62 -18.54
CA SER A 12 -0.47 -1.28 -18.79
C SER A 12 0.08 -0.32 -17.76
N ALA A 13 0.45 0.87 -18.20
CA ALA A 13 0.90 1.95 -17.33
C ALA A 13 0.17 3.24 -17.69
N LEU A 14 -0.26 3.98 -16.67
CA LEU A 14 -1.02 5.22 -16.82
C LEU A 14 -0.35 6.30 -15.97
N PRO A 15 0.03 7.45 -16.56
CA PRO A 15 0.50 8.58 -15.78
C PRO A 15 -0.65 9.18 -14.97
N LYS A 16 -0.32 9.75 -13.82
CA LYS A 16 -1.25 10.44 -12.92
C LYS A 16 -0.68 11.81 -12.58
N ALA A 17 -1.50 12.85 -12.69
CA ALA A 17 -1.18 14.17 -12.17
C ALA A 17 -2.45 14.84 -11.64
N TYR A 18 -2.34 15.53 -10.51
CA TYR A 18 -3.45 16.26 -9.91
C TYR A 18 -2.93 17.41 -9.04
N TYR A 19 -3.82 18.30 -8.63
CA TYR A 19 -3.50 19.42 -7.76
C TYR A 19 -4.51 19.48 -6.61
N THR A 20 -4.04 19.57 -5.37
CA THR A 20 -4.89 19.90 -4.22
C THR A 20 -4.27 21.05 -3.41
N PRO A 21 -5.07 21.85 -2.69
CA PRO A 21 -4.55 22.87 -1.77
C PRO A 21 -3.57 22.31 -0.74
N GLU A 22 -3.79 21.07 -0.32
CA GLU A 22 -3.04 20.38 0.74
C GLU A 22 -1.66 19.90 0.24
N THR A 23 -1.58 19.30 -0.96
CA THR A 23 -0.34 18.68 -1.47
C THR A 23 0.33 19.45 -2.62
N ARG A 24 -0.33 20.50 -3.12
CA ARG A 24 -0.02 21.18 -4.39
C ARG A 24 -0.01 20.17 -5.55
N LEU A 25 0.86 20.39 -6.54
CA LEU A 25 1.01 19.51 -7.69
C LEU A 25 1.52 18.15 -7.23
N ALA A 26 0.79 17.11 -7.57
CA ALA A 26 1.19 15.72 -7.42
C ALA A 26 1.36 15.09 -8.80
N VAL A 27 2.41 14.30 -8.96
CA VAL A 27 2.72 13.52 -10.16
C VAL A 27 2.98 12.08 -9.79
N GLY A 28 2.73 11.16 -10.70
CA GLY A 28 2.93 9.75 -10.44
C GLY A 28 2.37 8.89 -11.54
N GLY A 29 1.99 7.68 -11.18
CA GLY A 29 1.41 6.74 -12.13
C GLY A 29 0.89 5.48 -11.48
N LEU A 30 0.21 4.71 -12.32
CA LEU A 30 -0.34 3.40 -12.05
C LEU A 30 0.26 2.42 -13.04
N ALA A 31 0.73 1.27 -12.58
CA ALA A 31 1.15 0.17 -13.44
C ALA A 31 0.37 -1.10 -13.06
N LEU A 32 -0.19 -1.78 -14.05
CA LEU A 32 -0.88 -3.06 -13.89
C LEU A 32 -0.22 -4.11 -14.76
N ALA A 33 -0.01 -5.30 -14.23
CA ALA A 33 0.42 -6.44 -15.01
C ALA A 33 -0.44 -7.67 -14.71
N TYR A 34 -0.82 -8.39 -15.77
CA TYR A 34 -1.52 -9.67 -15.73
C TYR A 34 -0.67 -10.73 -16.42
N PHE A 35 -0.46 -11.85 -15.76
CA PHE A 35 0.42 -12.91 -16.26
C PHE A 35 0.06 -14.28 -15.67
N ARG A 36 0.60 -15.36 -16.24
CA ARG A 36 0.54 -16.69 -15.63
C ARG A 36 1.92 -17.07 -15.10
N LEU A 37 2.00 -17.51 -13.84
CA LEU A 37 3.24 -18.02 -13.26
C LEU A 37 3.71 -19.30 -13.96
N ALA A 38 2.77 -20.12 -14.45
CA ALA A 38 3.05 -21.28 -15.29
C ALA A 38 2.43 -21.07 -16.69
N PRO A 39 3.18 -20.54 -17.67
CA PRO A 39 2.67 -20.22 -19.01
C PRO A 39 2.03 -21.39 -19.76
N ALA A 40 2.48 -22.62 -19.48
CA ALA A 40 1.97 -23.84 -20.08
C ALA A 40 0.58 -24.26 -19.54
N ASP A 41 0.15 -23.71 -18.40
CA ASP A 41 -1.13 -24.01 -17.78
C ASP A 41 -2.19 -22.97 -18.18
N SER A 42 -2.84 -23.22 -19.31
CA SER A 42 -3.89 -22.34 -19.85
C SER A 42 -5.19 -22.34 -19.02
N ALA A 43 -5.39 -23.36 -18.17
CA ALA A 43 -6.57 -23.49 -17.30
C ALA A 43 -6.46 -22.62 -16.05
N SER A 44 -5.25 -22.22 -15.66
CA SER A 44 -5.02 -21.34 -14.52
C SER A 44 -5.44 -19.88 -14.78
N ARG A 45 -6.07 -19.28 -13.77
CA ARG A 45 -6.37 -17.85 -13.65
C ARG A 45 -5.10 -17.01 -13.78
N LEU A 46 -5.26 -15.82 -14.35
CA LEU A 46 -4.21 -14.83 -14.42
C LEU A 46 -3.87 -14.32 -13.01
N SER A 47 -2.58 -14.31 -12.71
CA SER A 47 -2.01 -13.53 -11.62
C SER A 47 -2.02 -12.05 -12.01
N SER A 48 -2.11 -11.18 -11.02
CA SER A 48 -2.10 -9.73 -11.20
C SER A 48 -1.18 -9.04 -10.21
N THR A 49 -0.60 -7.93 -10.63
CA THR A 49 0.08 -6.98 -9.75
C THR A 49 -0.28 -5.56 -10.16
N GLU A 50 -0.41 -4.68 -9.19
CA GLU A 50 -0.82 -3.29 -9.37
C GLU A 50 0.06 -2.39 -8.51
N LEU A 51 0.71 -1.40 -9.10
CA LEU A 51 1.61 -0.47 -8.44
C LEU A 51 1.13 0.96 -8.63
N HIS A 52 0.91 1.66 -7.53
CA HIS A 52 0.64 3.09 -7.48
C HIS A 52 1.86 3.80 -6.94
N LEU A 53 2.32 4.83 -7.65
CA LEU A 53 3.36 5.73 -7.18
C LEU A 53 2.85 7.15 -7.27
N THR A 54 3.10 7.97 -6.25
CA THR A 54 2.77 9.39 -6.24
C THR A 54 3.84 10.16 -5.49
N TYR A 55 4.25 11.27 -6.06
CA TYR A 55 5.18 12.21 -5.46
C TYR A 55 4.62 13.63 -5.62
N THR A 56 4.66 14.41 -4.54
CA THR A 56 4.08 15.75 -4.53
C THR A 56 5.16 16.82 -4.51
N GLN A 57 4.81 18.03 -4.94
CA GLN A 57 5.69 19.19 -4.87
C GLN A 57 6.08 19.52 -3.42
N ASN A 58 5.24 19.14 -2.46
CA ASN A 58 5.50 19.27 -1.04
C ASN A 58 6.38 18.12 -0.48
N GLN A 59 7.06 17.37 -1.35
CA GLN A 59 7.97 16.26 -0.98
C GLN A 59 7.28 15.13 -0.22
N GLN A 60 6.00 14.90 -0.49
CA GLN A 60 5.27 13.75 0.04
C GLN A 60 5.37 12.60 -0.96
N PHE A 61 5.45 11.37 -0.45
CA PHE A 61 5.55 10.16 -1.27
C PHE A 61 4.50 9.15 -0.85
N LEU A 62 3.90 8.49 -1.85
CA LEU A 62 3.03 7.33 -1.67
C LEU A 62 3.43 6.25 -2.68
N GLY A 63 3.76 5.06 -2.17
CA GLY A 63 3.95 3.86 -2.95
C GLY A 63 3.03 2.75 -2.43
N HIS A 64 2.21 2.18 -3.31
CA HIS A 64 1.28 1.11 -2.93
C HIS A 64 1.33 0.00 -3.98
N LEU A 65 1.77 -1.18 -3.58
CA LEU A 65 1.87 -2.37 -4.42
C LEU A 65 0.86 -3.41 -3.95
N PHE A 66 0.01 -3.88 -4.85
CA PHE A 66 -0.89 -5.00 -4.64
C PHE A 66 -0.43 -6.18 -5.49
N TRP A 67 -0.55 -7.39 -4.98
CA TRP A 67 -0.33 -8.60 -5.78
C TRP A 67 -1.38 -9.66 -5.48
N ARG A 68 -1.64 -10.47 -6.50
CA ARG A 68 -2.46 -11.67 -6.43
C ARG A 68 -1.86 -12.70 -7.38
N LEU A 69 -1.24 -13.72 -6.82
CA LEU A 69 -0.44 -14.71 -7.55
C LEU A 69 -1.05 -16.10 -7.39
N PHE A 70 -1.39 -16.73 -8.51
CA PHE A 70 -1.88 -18.10 -8.57
C PHE A 70 -0.75 -19.05 -8.97
N ALA A 71 -0.39 -19.96 -8.08
CA ALA A 71 0.71 -20.89 -8.29
C ALA A 71 0.24 -22.36 -8.29
N SER A 72 1.02 -23.21 -8.96
CA SER A 72 0.84 -24.67 -8.99
C SER A 72 -0.57 -25.12 -9.44
N GLY A 73 -1.07 -24.59 -10.56
CA GLY A 73 -2.43 -24.89 -11.04
C GLY A 73 -3.52 -24.46 -10.05
N GLU A 74 -3.36 -23.25 -9.49
CA GLU A 74 -4.26 -22.66 -8.50
C GLU A 74 -4.41 -23.42 -7.17
N ARG A 75 -3.46 -24.31 -6.87
CA ARG A 75 -3.41 -24.94 -5.54
C ARG A 75 -3.04 -23.96 -4.45
N TRP A 76 -2.26 -22.93 -4.81
CA TRP A 76 -1.80 -21.88 -3.93
C TRP A 76 -2.18 -20.51 -4.48
N LEU A 77 -2.62 -19.64 -3.58
CA LEU A 77 -2.91 -18.24 -3.86
C LEU A 77 -2.13 -17.39 -2.86
N TRP A 78 -1.34 -16.48 -3.38
CA TRP A 78 -0.56 -15.50 -2.61
C TRP A 78 -1.13 -14.14 -2.93
N GLU A 79 -1.67 -13.43 -1.96
CA GLU A 79 -2.15 -12.07 -2.18
C GLU A 79 -1.71 -11.15 -1.06
N GLY A 80 -1.69 -9.86 -1.33
CA GLY A 80 -1.30 -8.89 -0.34
C GLY A 80 -1.14 -7.49 -0.91
N ASP A 81 -0.80 -6.60 -0.01
CA ASP A 81 -0.50 -5.21 -0.27
C ASP A 81 0.73 -4.77 0.54
N LEU A 82 1.51 -3.88 -0.06
CA LEU A 82 2.65 -3.20 0.53
C LEU A 82 2.44 -1.72 0.29
N LEU A 83 2.26 -0.98 1.38
CA LEU A 83 2.12 0.47 1.38
C LEU A 83 3.35 1.09 2.03
N HIS A 84 3.84 2.14 1.41
CA HIS A 84 4.78 3.08 2.03
C HIS A 84 4.28 4.49 1.78
N GLU A 85 4.10 5.25 2.85
CA GLU A 85 3.65 6.63 2.78
C GLU A 85 4.56 7.52 3.64
N ASP A 86 4.86 8.70 3.12
CA ASP A 86 5.58 9.76 3.80
C ASP A 86 4.86 11.07 3.50
N PHE A 87 3.97 11.46 4.39
CA PHE A 87 3.12 12.63 4.26
C PHE A 87 3.43 13.67 5.32
N THR A 88 3.28 14.93 4.94
CA THR A 88 3.35 16.07 5.84
C THR A 88 2.03 16.81 5.74
N GLU A 89 1.31 16.94 6.85
CA GLU A 89 0.00 17.57 6.93
C GLU A 89 -0.02 18.65 8.01
N PHE A 90 -0.96 19.60 7.87
CA PHE A 90 -1.20 20.58 8.92
C PHE A 90 -2.20 20.01 9.93
N PHE A 91 -1.80 19.97 11.20
CA PHE A 91 -2.69 19.67 12.29
C PHE A 91 -3.29 20.97 12.84
N PHE A 92 -4.61 21.09 12.80
CA PHE A 92 -5.34 22.28 13.21
C PHE A 92 -5.84 22.22 14.67
N GLY A 93 -5.27 21.35 15.50
CA GLY A 93 -5.70 21.15 16.89
C GLY A 93 -7.08 20.49 17.05
N LEU A 94 -7.52 20.34 18.31
CA LEU A 94 -8.85 19.81 18.67
C LEU A 94 -9.57 20.84 19.54
N GLY A 95 -10.74 21.34 19.10
CA GLY A 95 -11.61 22.22 19.90
C GLY A 95 -12.21 23.41 19.12
N PRO A 96 -13.13 24.18 19.72
CA PRO A 96 -13.78 25.33 19.07
C PRO A 96 -12.93 26.61 19.02
N SER A 97 -11.80 26.66 19.71
CA SER A 97 -10.96 27.86 19.87
C SER A 97 -9.65 27.82 19.06
N VAL A 98 -9.51 26.90 18.10
CA VAL A 98 -8.27 26.80 17.31
C VAL A 98 -8.28 27.80 16.16
N SER A 99 -7.31 28.70 16.14
CA SER A 99 -7.09 29.64 15.05
C SER A 99 -6.27 28.98 13.93
N TYR A 100 -6.47 29.42 12.69
CA TYR A 100 -5.69 28.96 11.53
C TYR A 100 -4.19 29.28 11.65
N GLU A 101 -3.84 30.21 12.53
CA GLU A 101 -2.47 30.62 12.86
C GLU A 101 -1.76 29.65 13.80
N GLY A 102 -2.50 28.88 14.60
CA GLY A 102 -1.96 27.87 15.53
C GLY A 102 -1.77 26.48 14.93
N ARG A 103 -1.67 26.36 13.59
CA ARG A 103 -1.48 25.07 12.92
C ARG A 103 -0.07 24.54 13.14
N GLU A 104 0.04 23.25 13.45
CA GLU A 104 1.32 22.57 13.58
C GLU A 104 1.60 21.70 12.35
N LEU A 105 2.86 21.57 11.97
CA LEU A 105 3.26 20.73 10.86
C LEU A 105 3.55 19.32 11.38
N TYR A 106 2.76 18.35 10.92
CA TYR A 106 2.89 16.96 11.30
C TYR A 106 3.43 16.15 10.14
N ARG A 107 4.55 15.46 10.31
CA ARG A 107 5.07 14.51 9.32
C ARG A 107 4.89 13.08 9.81
N PHE A 108 4.20 12.30 9.00
CA PHE A 108 3.92 10.91 9.24
C PHE A 108 4.58 10.05 8.17
N ARG A 109 5.34 9.03 8.61
CA ARG A 109 5.89 8.02 7.72
C ARG A 109 5.45 6.65 8.18
N GLU A 110 4.75 5.93 7.31
CA GLU A 110 4.29 4.57 7.58
C GLU A 110 4.73 3.62 6.47
N SER A 111 5.06 2.40 6.89
CA SER A 111 5.12 1.25 5.99
C SER A 111 4.20 0.16 6.53
N SER A 112 3.33 -0.39 5.70
CA SER A 112 2.51 -1.55 6.04
C SER A 112 2.63 -2.64 4.99
N LEU A 113 2.64 -3.89 5.45
CA LEU A 113 2.65 -5.09 4.65
C LEU A 113 1.54 -5.99 5.16
N VAL A 114 0.56 -6.28 4.32
CA VAL A 114 -0.41 -7.34 4.57
C VAL A 114 -0.18 -8.43 3.53
N HIS A 115 0.02 -9.66 4.00
CA HIS A 115 0.27 -10.79 3.12
C HIS A 115 -0.54 -11.99 3.55
N SER A 116 -1.21 -12.62 2.60
CA SER A 116 -2.01 -13.82 2.80
C SER A 116 -1.56 -14.93 1.88
N ILE A 117 -1.42 -16.13 2.44
CA ILE A 117 -1.13 -17.36 1.70
C ILE A 117 -2.29 -18.32 1.91
N TYR A 118 -2.89 -18.75 0.81
CA TYR A 118 -4.03 -19.64 0.79
C TYR A 118 -3.69 -20.96 0.08
N ARG A 119 -4.24 -22.05 0.62
CA ARG A 119 -4.26 -23.37 0.00
C ARG A 119 -5.69 -23.72 -0.40
N ARG A 120 -5.86 -24.15 -1.66
CA ARG A 120 -7.14 -24.71 -2.13
C ARG A 120 -7.42 -26.06 -1.48
N ILE A 121 -8.56 -26.19 -0.82
CA ILE A 121 -8.99 -27.42 -0.14
C ILE A 121 -10.16 -28.12 -0.86
N ALA A 122 -10.96 -27.37 -1.62
CA ALA A 122 -12.06 -27.88 -2.45
C ALA A 122 -12.24 -26.98 -3.68
N PRO A 123 -13.12 -27.31 -4.64
CA PRO A 123 -13.56 -26.35 -5.63
C PRO A 123 -14.00 -25.05 -4.95
N ASN A 124 -13.44 -23.94 -5.42
CA ASN A 124 -13.77 -22.59 -4.99
C ASN A 124 -13.56 -22.30 -3.49
N THR A 125 -12.85 -23.17 -2.76
CA THR A 125 -12.70 -23.08 -1.31
C THR A 125 -11.22 -23.07 -0.92
N PHE A 126 -10.84 -22.04 -0.17
CA PHE A 126 -9.47 -21.80 0.25
C PHE A 126 -9.40 -21.55 1.76
N ILE A 127 -8.37 -22.11 2.39
CA ILE A 127 -7.98 -21.80 3.78
C ILE A 127 -6.57 -21.27 3.74
N GLY A 128 -6.27 -20.28 4.57
CA GLY A 128 -4.97 -19.64 4.58
C GLY A 128 -4.57 -19.05 5.91
N LEU A 129 -3.39 -18.46 5.88
CA LEU A 129 -2.85 -17.61 6.92
C LEU A 129 -2.71 -16.20 6.35
N VAL A 130 -3.03 -15.21 7.16
CA VAL A 130 -2.75 -13.80 6.91
C VAL A 130 -1.73 -13.33 7.93
N HIS A 131 -0.77 -12.54 7.49
CA HIS A 131 0.17 -11.83 8.32
C HIS A 131 0.09 -10.35 7.99
N TYR A 132 -0.01 -9.51 9.01
CA TYR A 132 0.12 -8.07 8.87
C TYR A 132 1.35 -7.59 9.65
N LEU A 133 2.03 -6.61 9.09
CA LEU A 133 3.15 -5.91 9.69
C LEU A 133 3.01 -4.45 9.34
N ARG A 134 3.07 -3.58 10.34
CA ARG A 134 3.05 -2.14 10.17
C ARG A 134 4.17 -1.53 11.00
N MET A 135 4.75 -0.47 10.45
CA MET A 135 5.86 0.27 11.00
C MET A 135 5.55 1.74 10.83
N ALA A 136 5.27 2.42 11.94
CA ALA A 136 4.88 3.82 11.94
C ALA A 136 5.94 4.68 12.65
N ASN A 137 6.40 5.71 11.95
CA ASN A 137 7.32 6.70 12.44
C ASN A 137 6.65 8.06 12.40
N PHE A 138 6.55 8.70 13.56
CA PHE A 138 5.91 10.00 13.72
C PHE A 138 6.96 11.07 13.98
N ILE A 139 6.94 12.14 13.19
CA ILE A 139 7.85 13.28 13.30
C ILE A 139 7.00 14.54 13.45
N GLN A 140 6.90 15.07 14.66
CA GLN A 140 6.30 16.38 14.91
C GLN A 140 7.31 17.47 14.57
N PHE A 141 6.92 18.45 13.77
CA PHE A 141 7.67 19.71 13.63
C PHE A 141 6.92 20.80 14.40
N GLY A 142 7.33 21.03 15.65
CA GLY A 142 6.78 22.11 16.45
C GLY A 142 7.28 23.47 15.94
N LEU A 143 6.36 24.40 15.68
CA LEU A 143 6.66 25.82 15.83
C LEU A 143 6.60 26.09 17.34
N GLU A 144 7.68 26.62 17.92
CA GLU A 144 7.69 27.05 19.33
C GLU A 144 6.48 27.95 19.60
N THR A 145 5.42 27.44 20.24
CA THR A 145 4.47 28.28 20.96
C THR A 145 3.73 27.53 22.08
N ALA A 146 3.82 28.10 23.27
CA ALA A 146 2.84 28.17 24.36
C ALA A 146 2.34 26.92 25.12
N PHE A 147 2.64 25.68 24.73
CA PHE A 147 2.50 24.53 25.63
C PHE A 147 3.86 23.95 25.95
N GLY A 148 4.15 23.84 27.26
CA GLY A 148 5.49 23.64 27.82
C GLY A 148 6.37 22.64 27.09
N ALA A 149 7.65 23.01 26.99
CA ALA A 149 8.73 22.28 26.33
C ALA A 149 8.70 20.77 26.61
N GLY A 150 8.15 20.03 25.65
CA GLY A 150 8.39 18.61 25.46
C GLY A 150 9.12 18.45 24.14
N ASP A 151 10.32 17.90 24.18
CA ASP A 151 11.13 17.58 23.01
C ASP A 151 10.48 16.38 22.28
N TYR A 152 9.43 16.63 21.48
CA TYR A 152 8.71 15.61 20.70
C TYR A 152 9.38 15.36 19.34
N SER A 153 10.70 15.48 19.27
CA SER A 153 11.47 15.58 18.03
C SER A 153 11.60 14.29 17.21
N ARG A 154 11.11 13.15 17.73
CA ARG A 154 10.87 11.91 16.96
C ARG A 154 10.24 10.84 17.87
N ARG A 155 9.09 10.29 17.50
CA ARG A 155 8.55 9.07 18.13
C ARG A 155 8.49 7.94 17.11
N HIS A 156 9.30 6.92 17.34
CA HIS A 156 9.11 5.63 16.71
C HIS A 156 7.94 4.93 17.42
N GLY A 157 6.85 4.68 16.68
CA GLY A 157 5.86 3.73 17.16
C GLY A 157 6.50 2.34 17.18
N PRO A 158 6.24 1.49 18.19
CA PRO A 158 6.67 0.11 18.12
C PRO A 158 6.08 -0.54 16.85
N PRO A 159 6.84 -1.39 16.13
CA PRO A 159 6.28 -2.13 15.02
C PRO A 159 5.12 -3.00 15.52
N ASP A 160 4.00 -2.95 14.81
CA ASP A 160 2.81 -3.75 15.08
C ASP A 160 2.72 -4.88 14.07
N ALA A 161 2.56 -6.11 14.57
CA ALA A 161 2.47 -7.29 13.72
C ALA A 161 1.46 -8.27 14.29
N GLY A 162 0.90 -9.10 13.42
CA GLY A 162 0.06 -10.20 13.85
C GLY A 162 -0.23 -11.19 12.73
N THR A 163 -0.64 -12.39 13.15
CA THR A 163 -0.98 -13.51 12.28
C THR A 163 -2.39 -13.97 12.58
N GLY A 164 -3.17 -14.23 11.54
CA GLY A 164 -4.53 -14.76 11.63
C GLY A 164 -4.76 -15.91 10.67
N ALA A 165 -5.80 -16.69 10.92
CA ALA A 165 -6.35 -17.62 9.94
C ALA A 165 -7.36 -16.89 9.04
N CYS A 166 -7.40 -17.24 7.75
CA CYS A 166 -8.35 -16.69 6.80
C CYS A 166 -9.03 -17.78 5.97
N PHE A 167 -10.25 -17.49 5.55
CA PHE A 167 -11.10 -18.37 4.76
C PHE A 167 -11.69 -17.59 3.59
N SER A 168 -11.79 -18.23 2.43
CA SER A 168 -12.26 -17.57 1.21
C SER A 168 -13.03 -18.53 0.31
N LEU A 169 -14.21 -18.09 -0.12
CA LEU A 169 -15.04 -18.73 -1.14
C LEU A 169 -14.94 -17.90 -2.42
N ARG A 170 -14.39 -18.48 -3.49
CA ARG A 170 -14.19 -17.82 -4.79
C ARG A 170 -14.40 -18.81 -5.92
#